data_AF-A0AA38S0X5-F1
#
_entry.id   AF-A0AA38S0X5-F1
#
_cell.length_a   1.000
_cell.length_b   1.000
_cell.length_c   1.000
_cell.angle_alpha   90.00
_cell.angle_beta   90.00
_cell.angle_gamma   90.00
#
_symmetry.space_group_name_H-M   'P 1'
#
loop_
_entity.id
_entity.type
_entity.pdbx_description
1 polymer ?
#
loop_
_entity_poly.entity_id
_entity_poly.type
_entity_poly.pdbx_seq_one_letter_code
_entity_poly.pdbx_strand_id
1 'polypeptide(L)'
;MSRRLPSLRAAALSSLLSSSSTARTTPFFRALTTATTASSSSQAPPATASPARKPRPFIVARTPSNNLAVYQDARSGGTNKFTLIRKVGGDARALRQALLEELPFADGDVRLNPVTGHISVKGWHHKTIVNWLTAQGF
;
A
#
# COMPACT_ATOMS: atom_id res chain seq x y z
N MET A 1 -57.33 -17.47 -19.01
CA MET A 1 -57.60 -16.95 -17.66
C MET A 1 -56.31 -16.29 -17.15
N SER A 2 -55.98 -15.06 -17.55
CA SER A 2 -56.42 -13.78 -16.98
C SER A 2 -55.65 -13.32 -15.72
N ARG A 3 -54.65 -12.43 -15.96
CA ARG A 3 -54.22 -11.23 -15.19
C ARG A 3 -53.52 -11.47 -13.81
N ARG A 4 -52.52 -10.70 -13.33
CA ARG A 4 -52.26 -9.25 -13.40
C ARG A 4 -50.76 -8.86 -13.26
N LEU A 5 -50.41 -7.88 -14.08
CA LEU A 5 -49.41 -6.78 -14.11
C LEU A 5 -48.38 -6.49 -12.99
N PRO A 6 -47.27 -5.80 -13.35
CA PRO A 6 -46.14 -5.42 -12.48
C PRO A 6 -46.42 -4.18 -11.61
N SER A 7 -45.77 -4.12 -10.44
CA SER A 7 -45.77 -2.94 -9.57
C SER A 7 -44.69 -1.96 -10.02
N LEU A 8 -45.11 -0.89 -10.69
CA LEU A 8 -44.35 0.33 -10.93
C LEU A 8 -44.40 1.17 -9.65
N ARG A 9 -43.24 1.48 -9.05
CA ARG A 9 -43.15 2.60 -8.11
C ARG A 9 -42.43 3.77 -8.79
N ALA A 10 -43.19 4.84 -8.94
CA ALA A 10 -42.82 6.08 -9.59
C ALA A 10 -41.90 6.96 -8.72
N ALA A 11 -41.29 7.91 -9.42
CA ALA A 11 -40.25 8.84 -9.04
C ALA A 11 -40.60 9.80 -7.89
N ALA A 12 -39.54 10.34 -7.26
CA ALA A 12 -39.54 11.70 -6.73
C ALA A 12 -38.26 12.42 -7.21
N LEU A 13 -38.48 13.60 -7.77
CA LEU A 13 -37.54 14.55 -8.36
C LEU A 13 -37.06 15.54 -7.29
N SER A 14 -35.97 16.25 -7.63
CA SER A 14 -35.60 17.59 -7.10
C SER A 14 -34.81 17.56 -5.78
N SER A 15 -33.78 18.38 -5.55
CA SER A 15 -33.38 19.66 -6.16
C SER A 15 -31.90 19.96 -5.90
N LEU A 16 -31.35 20.76 -6.81
CA LEU A 16 -29.99 21.30 -6.87
C LEU A 16 -29.75 22.45 -5.85
N LEU A 17 -28.48 22.88 -5.77
CA LEU A 17 -27.93 24.10 -5.11
C LEU A 17 -27.85 24.01 -3.56
N SER A 18 -26.82 24.48 -2.86
CA SER A 18 -25.89 25.56 -3.17
C SER A 18 -24.58 25.41 -2.36
N SER A 19 -23.50 25.87 -2.98
CA SER A 19 -22.17 26.12 -2.45
C SER A 19 -22.13 27.03 -1.23
N SER A 20 -21.14 26.82 -0.36
CA SER A 20 -20.38 27.92 0.25
C SER A 20 -19.03 27.41 0.76
N SER A 21 -18.04 27.52 -0.13
CA SER A 21 -16.62 27.46 0.17
C SER A 21 -16.24 28.68 1.00
N THR A 22 -15.82 28.49 2.25
CA THR A 22 -15.16 29.53 3.04
C THR A 22 -13.65 29.33 2.94
N ALA A 23 -13.06 30.01 1.95
CA ALA A 23 -11.63 30.23 1.88
C ALA A 23 -11.18 30.98 3.13
N ARG A 24 -10.44 30.32 4.02
CA ARG A 24 -9.69 30.98 5.09
C ARG A 24 -8.31 31.34 4.57
N THR A 25 -8.23 32.56 4.05
CA THR A 25 -6.99 33.28 3.77
C THR A 25 -6.43 33.77 5.10
N THR A 26 -5.38 33.13 5.61
CA THR A 26 -4.55 33.72 6.67
C THR A 26 -3.28 34.28 6.06
N PRO A 27 -2.94 35.54 6.34
CA PRO A 27 -1.80 36.20 5.75
C PRO A 27 -0.48 35.63 6.28
N PHE A 28 0.42 35.51 5.32
CA PHE A 28 1.86 35.60 5.39
C PHE A 28 2.36 36.50 6.54
N PHE A 29 3.04 35.90 7.52
CA PHE A 29 4.00 36.62 8.37
C PHE A 29 5.36 35.95 8.24
N ARG A 30 6.27 36.69 7.61
CA ARG A 30 7.70 36.43 7.53
C ARG A 30 8.33 37.06 8.77
N ALA A 31 8.96 36.24 9.62
CA ALA A 31 9.92 36.70 10.60
C ALA A 31 11.25 35.98 10.37
N LEU A 32 12.25 36.77 10.00
CA LEU A 32 13.65 36.40 9.83
C LEU A 32 14.38 36.90 11.08
N THR A 33 14.81 36.00 11.97
CA THR A 33 15.69 36.33 13.10
C THR A 33 16.70 35.21 13.36
N THR A 34 17.91 35.46 12.84
CA THR A 34 19.25 35.23 13.40
C THR A 34 19.46 34.27 14.59
N ALA A 35 20.35 33.29 14.33
CA ALA A 35 21.44 32.76 15.16
C ALA A 35 21.15 32.18 16.56
N THR A 36 21.55 30.91 16.78
CA THR A 36 22.63 30.51 17.70
C THR A 36 22.82 28.98 17.68
N THR A 37 24.01 28.59 17.23
CA THR A 37 24.89 27.49 17.68
C THR A 37 24.31 26.39 18.57
N ALA A 38 24.27 25.17 18.03
CA ALA A 38 24.68 23.94 18.75
C ALA A 38 24.94 22.84 17.72
N SER A 39 26.18 22.77 17.24
CA SER A 39 26.71 21.59 16.55
C SER A 39 26.85 20.47 17.58
N SER A 40 25.77 19.76 17.86
CA SER A 40 25.84 18.44 18.50
C SER A 40 26.17 17.44 17.41
N SER A 41 27.45 17.09 17.31
CA SER A 41 27.90 15.90 16.59
C SER A 41 27.31 14.67 17.29
N SER A 42 26.08 14.32 16.95
CA SER A 42 25.53 13.00 17.26
C SER A 42 26.30 12.02 16.39
N GLN A 43 27.37 11.48 16.96
CA GLN A 43 28.11 10.34 16.44
C GLN A 43 27.09 9.21 16.21
N ALA A 44 26.64 9.08 14.98
CA ALA A 44 25.75 8.00 14.59
C ALA A 44 26.50 6.69 14.89
N PRO A 45 25.88 5.73 15.60
CA PRO A 45 26.50 4.43 15.80
C PRO A 45 26.84 3.84 14.42
N PRO A 46 27.97 3.11 14.30
CA PRO A 46 28.37 2.52 13.03
C PRO A 46 27.18 1.73 12.50
N ALA A 47 26.66 2.14 11.34
CA ALA A 47 25.66 1.39 10.64
C ALA A 47 26.27 0.01 10.39
N THR A 48 25.90 -0.97 11.21
CA THR A 48 26.27 -2.36 11.04
C THR A 48 25.86 -2.71 9.62
N ALA A 49 26.86 -2.79 8.75
CA ALA A 49 26.67 -3.07 7.34
C ALA A 49 25.93 -4.40 7.27
N SER A 50 24.63 -4.32 6.98
CA SER A 50 23.80 -5.49 6.75
C SER A 50 24.51 -6.35 5.69
N PRO A 51 24.56 -7.68 5.84
CA PRO A 51 25.33 -8.55 4.97
C PRO A 51 25.04 -8.17 3.52
N ALA A 52 26.09 -7.79 2.79
CA ALA A 52 26.02 -7.22 1.45
C ALA A 52 25.14 -8.13 0.58
N ARG A 53 23.89 -7.72 0.44
CA ARG A 53 22.87 -8.54 -0.17
C ARG A 53 23.13 -8.56 -1.66
N LYS A 54 23.00 -9.73 -2.29
CA LYS A 54 23.08 -9.84 -3.75
C LYS A 54 22.24 -8.73 -4.37
N PRO A 55 22.77 -7.95 -5.33
CA PRO A 55 22.00 -6.87 -5.93
C PRO A 55 20.78 -7.48 -6.60
N ARG A 56 19.59 -7.15 -6.08
CA ARG A 56 18.30 -7.55 -6.63
C ARG A 56 17.65 -6.33 -7.26
N PRO A 57 16.88 -6.49 -8.34
CA PRO A 57 16.18 -5.38 -8.98
C PRO A 57 15.05 -4.81 -8.11
N PHE A 58 14.64 -5.53 -7.05
CA PHE A 58 13.58 -5.13 -6.14
C PHE A 58 14.01 -5.22 -4.67
N ILE A 59 13.38 -4.40 -3.84
CA ILE A 59 13.57 -4.36 -2.40
C ILE A 59 12.20 -4.30 -1.72
N VAL A 60 12.03 -4.99 -0.59
CA VAL A 60 10.87 -4.81 0.29
C VAL A 60 11.36 -4.18 1.59
N ALA A 61 10.94 -2.94 1.86
CA ALA A 61 11.36 -2.24 3.07
C ALA A 61 10.50 -2.66 4.28
N ARG A 62 11.16 -2.88 5.42
CA ARG A 62 10.48 -3.14 6.70
C ARG A 62 9.75 -1.91 7.22
N THR A 63 8.73 -2.14 8.04
CA THR A 63 8.02 -1.10 8.79
C THR A 63 8.93 -0.51 9.89
N PRO A 64 8.60 0.65 10.50
CA PRO A 64 9.37 1.20 11.61
C PRO A 64 9.51 0.22 12.79
N SER A 65 8.52 -0.64 13.00
CA SER A 65 8.54 -1.74 13.98
C SER A 65 9.36 -2.96 13.53
N ASN A 66 10.16 -2.85 12.47
CA ASN A 66 10.99 -3.92 11.91
C ASN A 66 10.21 -5.14 11.36
N ASN A 67 8.90 -5.02 11.12
CA ASN A 67 8.11 -6.09 10.51
C ASN A 67 8.07 -5.97 8.98
N LEU A 68 7.97 -7.11 8.27
CA LEU A 68 7.73 -7.13 6.83
C LEU A 68 6.38 -6.47 6.51
N ALA A 69 6.34 -5.66 5.45
CA ALA A 69 5.16 -4.92 5.04
C ALA A 69 4.16 -5.79 4.25
N VAL A 70 3.82 -6.96 4.79
CA VAL A 70 2.84 -7.91 4.24
C VAL A 70 1.60 -7.85 5.12
N TYR A 71 0.46 -7.55 4.52
CA TYR A 71 -0.80 -7.39 5.23
C TYR A 71 -1.83 -8.33 4.65
N GLN A 72 -2.78 -8.74 5.48
CA GLN A 72 -3.96 -9.40 4.99
C GLN A 72 -5.13 -8.43 5.03
N ASP A 73 -5.96 -8.46 3.99
CA ASP A 73 -7.11 -7.58 3.86
C ASP A 73 -8.27 -8.35 3.23
N ALA A 74 -9.48 -7.91 3.53
CA ALA A 74 -10.69 -8.51 3.00
C ALA A 74 -11.72 -7.44 2.64
N ARG A 75 -12.21 -7.50 1.41
CA ARG A 75 -13.26 -6.62 0.88
C ARG A 75 -14.58 -7.39 0.74
N SER A 76 -15.66 -6.66 0.45
CA SER A 76 -16.99 -7.23 0.19
C SER A 76 -17.48 -8.12 1.35
N GLY A 77 -17.45 -7.60 2.58
CA GLY A 77 -17.95 -8.32 3.76
C GLY A 77 -17.14 -9.58 4.12
N GLY A 78 -15.88 -9.68 3.68
CA GLY A 78 -15.01 -10.82 4.01
C GLY A 78 -14.90 -11.89 2.92
N THR A 79 -15.65 -11.77 1.81
CA THR A 79 -15.56 -12.72 0.69
C THR A 79 -14.27 -12.53 -0.12
N ASN A 80 -13.93 -11.28 -0.44
CA ASN A 80 -12.76 -10.96 -1.25
C ASN A 80 -11.53 -10.81 -0.38
N LYS A 81 -10.92 -11.94 -0.04
CA LYS A 81 -9.70 -12.05 0.77
C LYS A 81 -8.49 -11.86 -0.14
N PHE A 82 -7.50 -11.09 0.32
CA PHE A 82 -6.22 -10.94 -0.38
C PHE A 82 -5.11 -10.59 0.60
N THR A 83 -3.88 -10.83 0.17
CA THR A 83 -2.66 -10.49 0.88
C THR A 83 -1.95 -9.39 0.08
N LEU A 84 -1.64 -8.29 0.74
CA LEU A 84 -1.05 -7.10 0.15
C LEU A 84 0.40 -6.93 0.61
N ILE A 85 1.32 -6.86 -0.34
CA ILE A 85 2.73 -6.53 -0.13
C ILE A 85 2.92 -5.03 -0.44
N ARG A 86 3.34 -4.27 0.57
CA ARG A 86 3.60 -2.82 0.48
C ARG A 86 5.09 -2.53 0.61
N LYS A 87 5.45 -1.26 0.48
CA LYS A 87 6.84 -0.77 0.59
C LYS A 87 7.82 -1.51 -0.33
N VAL A 88 7.33 -1.90 -1.51
CA VAL A 88 8.17 -2.44 -2.58
C VAL A 88 8.89 -1.26 -3.23
N GLY A 89 10.21 -1.32 -3.26
CA GLY A 89 11.08 -0.39 -3.99
C GLY A 89 11.77 -1.10 -5.15
N GLY A 90 12.23 -0.31 -6.13
CA GLY A 90 12.80 -0.86 -7.36
C GLY A 90 11.72 -1.44 -8.28
N ASP A 91 12.05 -2.52 -8.99
CA ASP A 91 11.18 -3.14 -9.98
C ASP A 91 10.17 -4.12 -9.37
N ALA A 92 8.95 -3.64 -9.12
CA ALA A 92 7.87 -4.46 -8.61
C ALA A 92 7.44 -5.60 -9.58
N ARG A 93 7.69 -5.47 -10.89
CA ARG A 93 7.36 -6.55 -11.85
C ARG A 93 8.27 -7.76 -11.65
N ALA A 94 9.55 -7.51 -11.40
CA ALA A 94 10.51 -8.56 -11.04
C ALA A 94 10.13 -9.26 -9.73
N LEU A 95 9.60 -8.53 -8.73
CA LEU A 95 9.09 -9.16 -7.50
C LEU A 95 7.86 -10.05 -7.78
N ARG A 96 6.94 -9.61 -8.65
CA ARG A 96 5.80 -10.44 -9.08
C ARG A 96 6.25 -11.72 -9.77
N GLN A 97 7.21 -11.64 -10.69
CA GLN A 97 7.74 -12.82 -11.40
C GLN A 97 8.42 -13.79 -10.43
N ALA A 98 9.27 -13.29 -9.54
CA ALA A 98 9.90 -14.11 -8.51
C ALA A 98 8.87 -14.81 -7.60
N LEU A 99 7.73 -14.17 -7.30
CA LEU A 99 6.65 -14.81 -6.56
C LEU A 99 6.01 -15.96 -7.34
N LEU A 100 5.80 -15.80 -8.64
CA LEU A 100 5.17 -16.82 -9.49
C LEU A 100 6.10 -18.02 -9.75
N GLU A 101 7.41 -17.79 -9.77
CA GLU A 101 8.42 -18.84 -9.92
C GLU A 101 8.60 -19.67 -8.65
N GLU A 102 8.65 -19.02 -7.49
CA GLU A 102 8.97 -19.67 -6.21
C GLU A 102 7.74 -20.23 -5.49
N LEU A 103 6.57 -19.65 -5.71
CA LEU A 103 5.33 -20.05 -5.07
C LEU A 103 4.31 -20.53 -6.11
N PRO A 104 3.49 -21.55 -5.79
CA PRO A 104 2.50 -22.10 -6.70
C PRO A 104 1.25 -21.20 -6.80
N PHE A 105 1.43 -19.91 -7.12
CA PHE A 105 0.34 -18.98 -7.38
C PHE A 105 0.01 -18.96 -8.86
N ALA A 106 -1.28 -18.82 -9.20
CA ALA A 106 -1.68 -18.60 -10.58
C ALA A 106 -1.37 -17.16 -11.01
N ASP A 107 -0.98 -16.97 -12.29
CA ASP A 107 -0.67 -15.64 -12.85
C ASP A 107 -1.77 -14.60 -12.64
N GLY A 108 -3.03 -15.02 -12.74
CA GLY A 108 -4.20 -14.15 -12.57
C GLY A 108 -4.49 -13.75 -11.12
N ASP A 109 -3.84 -14.43 -10.17
CA ASP A 109 -4.05 -14.24 -8.74
C ASP A 109 -3.15 -13.13 -8.17
N VAL A 110 -1.97 -12.98 -8.76
CA VAL A 110 -0.99 -11.95 -8.40
C VAL A 110 -1.18 -10.72 -9.26
N ARG A 111 -1.77 -9.68 -8.67
CA ARG A 111 -1.99 -8.38 -9.32
C ARG A 111 -0.97 -7.36 -8.83
N LEU A 112 -0.44 -6.58 -9.77
CA LEU A 112 0.47 -5.48 -9.51
C LEU A 112 -0.25 -4.16 -9.76
N ASN A 113 -0.15 -3.23 -8.81
CA ASN A 113 -0.57 -1.85 -9.03
C ASN A 113 0.62 -1.06 -9.59
N PRO A 114 0.60 -0.66 -10.88
CA PRO A 114 1.74 0.02 -11.50
C PRO A 114 1.99 1.42 -10.92
N VAL A 115 0.98 2.04 -10.32
CA VAL A 115 1.11 3.40 -9.76
C VAL A 115 1.81 3.38 -8.41
N THR A 116 1.44 2.46 -7.53
CA THR A 116 1.99 2.39 -6.17
C THR A 116 3.10 1.34 -6.01
N GLY A 117 3.30 0.47 -6.99
CA GLY A 117 4.22 -0.67 -6.92
C GLY A 117 3.79 -1.75 -5.92
N HIS A 118 2.56 -1.69 -5.40
CA HIS A 118 2.07 -2.70 -4.46
C HIS A 118 1.64 -3.96 -5.20
N ILE A 119 1.79 -5.10 -4.54
CA ILE A 119 1.39 -6.40 -5.08
C ILE A 119 0.30 -6.99 -4.20
N SER A 120 -0.80 -7.38 -4.81
CA SER A 120 -1.91 -8.06 -4.15
C SER A 120 -2.04 -9.48 -4.69
N VAL A 121 -2.02 -10.45 -3.79
CA VAL A 121 -2.25 -11.87 -4.07
C VAL A 121 -3.62 -12.23 -3.51
N LYS A 122 -4.50 -12.91 -4.26
CA LYS A 122 -5.81 -13.31 -3.74
C LYS A 122 -5.62 -14.35 -2.64
N GLY A 123 -6.55 -14.42 -1.69
CA GLY A 123 -6.51 -15.39 -0.60
C GLY A 123 -5.61 -15.00 0.58
N TRP A 124 -5.55 -15.88 1.58
CA TRP A 124 -4.81 -15.69 2.82
C TRP A 124 -3.43 -16.35 2.74
N HIS A 125 -2.44 -15.64 2.22
CA HIS A 125 -1.07 -16.17 2.01
C HIS A 125 0.00 -15.46 2.83
N HIS A 126 -0.39 -14.71 3.86
CA HIS A 126 0.54 -13.93 4.68
C HIS A 126 1.70 -14.75 5.23
N LYS A 127 1.43 -15.88 5.89
CA LYS A 127 2.49 -16.72 6.47
C LYS A 127 3.47 -17.22 5.40
N THR A 128 2.94 -17.69 4.27
CA THR A 128 3.74 -18.20 3.15
C THR A 128 4.64 -17.11 2.56
N ILE A 129 4.08 -15.93 2.30
CA ILE A 129 4.81 -14.79 1.72
C ILE A 129 5.84 -14.23 2.71
N VAL A 130 5.50 -14.12 4.00
CA VAL A 130 6.42 -13.69 5.06
C VAL A 130 7.59 -14.65 5.17
N ASN A 131 7.34 -15.95 5.19
CA ASN A 131 8.39 -16.97 5.27
C ASN A 131 9.32 -16.90 4.05
N TRP A 132 8.76 -16.77 2.85
CA TRP A 132 9.54 -16.61 1.64
C TRP A 132 10.39 -15.33 1.65
N LEU A 133 9.82 -14.17 1.96
CA LEU A 133 10.57 -12.91 2.05
C LEU A 133 11.68 -12.97 3.12
N THR A 134 11.41 -13.64 4.24
CA THR A 134 12.40 -13.85 5.31
C THR A 134 13.53 -14.75 4.83
N ALA A 135 13.22 -15.85 4.13
CA ALA A 135 14.22 -16.74 3.55
C ALA A 135 15.09 -16.02 2.49
N GLN A 136 14.52 -15.05 1.77
CA GLN A 136 15.26 -14.20 0.85
C GLN A 136 16.14 -13.15 1.57
N GLY A 137 15.96 -12.95 2.87
CA GLY A 137 16.70 -12.01 3.72
C GLY A 137 16.16 -10.57 3.71
N PHE A 138 14.84 -10.37 3.50
CA PHE A 138 14.19 -9.05 3.63
C PHE A 138 13.82 -8.75 5.08
#